data_AF-A0A967W2Z2-F1
#
_entry.id   AF-A0A967W2Z2-F1
#
_cell.length_a   1.000
_cell.length_b   1.000
_cell.length_c   1.000
_cell.angle_alpha   90.00
_cell.angle_beta   90.00
_cell.angle_gamma   90.00
#
_symmetry.space_group_name_H-M   'P 1'
#
loop_
_entity.id
_entity.type
_entity.pdbx_description
1 polymer ?
#
loop_
_entity_poly.entity_id
_entity_poly.type
_entity_poly.pdbx_seq_one_letter_code
_entity_poly.pdbx_strand_id
1 'polypeptide(L)'
;MSRANHLGFTIYELLITMLIIGIILTIGVPSFTSFTQNSRISGTANDLHSSFQLARSEAARSKSNITICASANSMDAGANCGGTFDDGWIIFIDLNG
;
A
#
# COMPACT_ATOMS: atom_id res chain seq x y z
N MET A 1 19.25 -10.80 -57.47
CA MET A 1 19.37 -10.41 -56.04
C MET A 1 18.29 -9.38 -55.75
N SER A 2 17.19 -9.80 -55.13
CA SER A 2 16.10 -8.89 -54.74
C SER A 2 16.56 -8.06 -53.55
N ARG A 3 16.64 -6.73 -53.71
CA ARG A 3 16.97 -5.82 -52.62
C ARG A 3 15.79 -5.77 -51.66
N ALA A 4 16.00 -6.17 -50.41
CA ALA A 4 15.05 -5.90 -49.34
C ALA A 4 14.99 -4.38 -49.11
N ASN A 5 13.85 -3.78 -49.44
CA ASN A 5 13.58 -2.38 -49.12
C ASN A 5 13.38 -2.29 -47.60
N HIS A 6 14.35 -1.71 -46.89
CA HIS A 6 14.17 -1.34 -45.50
C HIS A 6 13.14 -0.21 -45.44
N LEU A 7 11.94 -0.51 -44.93
CA LEU A 7 10.92 0.49 -44.61
C LEU A 7 11.39 1.21 -43.34
N GLY A 8 11.97 2.40 -43.50
CA GLY A 8 12.39 3.26 -42.39
C GLY A 8 11.30 4.24 -41.98
N PHE A 9 11.27 4.61 -40.70
CA PHE A 9 10.42 5.69 -40.19
C PHE A 9 10.94 7.05 -40.63
N THR A 10 10.04 7.99 -40.89
CA THR A 10 10.39 9.37 -41.23
C THR A 10 10.64 10.20 -39.97
N ILE A 11 11.39 11.30 -40.10
CA ILE A 11 11.65 12.21 -38.97
C ILE A 11 10.34 12.79 -38.41
N TYR A 12 9.35 13.09 -39.27
CA TYR A 12 8.07 13.62 -38.81
C TYR A 12 7.29 12.61 -37.97
N GLU A 13 7.37 11.32 -38.32
CA GLU A 13 6.67 10.26 -37.61
C GLU A 13 7.26 10.03 -36.21
N LEU A 14 8.59 10.10 -36.09
CA LEU A 14 9.26 10.05 -34.80
C LEU A 14 8.90 11.26 -33.92
N LEU A 15 8.80 12.46 -34.50
CA LEU A 15 8.41 13.66 -33.75
C LEU A 15 6.96 13.58 -33.23
N ILE A 16 6.03 13.11 -34.07
CA ILE A 16 4.62 12.96 -33.67
C ILE A 16 4.47 11.86 -32.62
N THR A 17 5.14 10.72 -32.77
CA THR A 17 5.10 9.64 -31.78
C THR A 17 5.66 10.08 -30.44
N MET A 18 6.79 10.80 -30.42
CA MET A 18 7.34 11.35 -29.18
C MET A 18 6.40 12.37 -28.52
N LEU A 19 5.74 13.22 -29.31
CA LEU A 19 4.73 14.15 -28.81
C LEU A 19 3.57 13.41 -28.11
N ILE A 20 3.04 12.37 -28.76
CA ILE A 20 1.93 11.57 -28.20
C ILE A 20 2.38 10.85 -26.92
N ILE A 21 3.56 10.23 -26.93
CA ILE A 21 4.14 9.57 -25.74
C ILE A 21 4.28 10.58 -24.60
N GLY A 22 4.77 11.79 -24.88
CA GLY A 22 4.88 12.86 -23.88
C GLY A 22 3.54 13.19 -23.23
N ILE A 23 2.48 13.37 -24.03
CA ILE A 23 1.12 13.65 -23.53
C ILE A 23 0.57 12.49 -22.69
N ILE A 24 0.82 11.25 -23.09
CA ILE A 24 0.35 10.08 -22.35
C ILE A 24 1.09 9.96 -21.02
N LEU A 25 2.41 10.18 -20.99
CA LEU A 25 3.21 10.06 -19.78
C LEU A 25 2.85 11.10 -18.72
N THR A 26 2.54 12.33 -19.13
CA THR A 26 2.17 13.40 -18.18
C THR A 26 0.88 13.09 -17.42
N ILE A 27 -0.04 12.34 -18.02
CA ILE A 27 -1.32 11.94 -17.39
C ILE A 27 -1.20 10.55 -16.74
N GLY A 28 -0.51 9.62 -17.39
CA GLY A 28 -0.42 8.22 -16.97
C GLY A 28 0.42 7.99 -15.71
N VAL A 29 1.59 8.66 -15.61
CA VAL A 29 2.49 8.50 -14.46
C VAL A 29 1.85 8.93 -13.13
N PRO A 30 1.25 10.12 -12.98
CA PRO A 30 0.63 10.50 -11.71
C PRO A 30 -0.53 9.57 -11.34
N SER A 31 -1.31 9.07 -12.30
CA SER A 31 -2.40 8.12 -12.04
C SER A 31 -1.92 6.83 -11.36
N PHE A 32 -0.73 6.33 -11.75
CA PHE A 32 -0.16 5.12 -11.14
C PHE A 32 0.26 5.36 -9.68
N THR A 33 0.77 6.55 -9.37
CA THR A 33 1.13 6.92 -7.99
C THR A 33 -0.09 6.99 -7.07
N SER A 34 -1.19 7.62 -7.53
CA SER A 34 -2.43 7.70 -6.77
C SER A 34 -3.06 6.33 -6.53
N PHE A 35 -3.05 5.45 -7.54
CA PHE A 35 -3.54 4.08 -7.39
C PHE A 35 -2.75 3.31 -6.33
N THR A 36 -1.43 3.38 -6.37
CA THR A 36 -0.56 2.68 -5.41
C THR A 36 -0.77 3.21 -3.99
N GLN A 37 -0.94 4.51 -3.80
CA GLN A 37 -1.24 5.10 -2.49
C GLN A 37 -2.59 4.63 -1.95
N ASN A 38 -3.64 4.63 -2.79
CA ASN A 38 -4.97 4.17 -2.39
C ASN A 38 -4.97 2.67 -2.03
N SER A 39 -4.23 1.85 -2.78
CA SER A 39 -4.03 0.43 -2.46
C SER A 39 -3.33 0.23 -1.12
N ARG A 40 -2.33 1.06 -0.77
CA ARG A 40 -1.66 1.00 0.54
C ARG A 40 -2.62 1.33 1.68
N ILE A 41 -3.39 2.42 1.55
CA ILE A 41 -4.39 2.81 2.57
C ILE A 41 -5.42 1.70 2.77
N SER A 42 -5.94 1.13 1.67
CA SER A 42 -6.92 0.04 1.73
C SER A 42 -6.33 -1.23 2.32
N GLY A 43 -5.06 -1.54 2.02
CA GLY A 43 -4.32 -2.66 2.59
C GLY A 43 -4.18 -2.54 4.11
N THR A 44 -3.64 -1.42 4.59
CA THR A 44 -3.49 -1.16 6.03
C THR A 44 -4.83 -1.21 6.76
N ALA A 45 -5.89 -0.64 6.18
CA ALA A 45 -7.23 -0.70 6.78
C ALA A 45 -7.79 -2.13 6.87
N ASN A 46 -7.56 -2.95 5.84
CA ASN A 46 -7.97 -4.35 5.84
C ASN A 46 -7.17 -5.19 6.86
N ASP A 47 -5.87 -4.93 6.97
CA ASP A 47 -5.01 -5.59 7.96
C ASP A 47 -5.43 -5.24 9.40
N LEU A 48 -5.77 -3.96 9.65
CA LEU A 48 -6.33 -3.52 10.91
C LEU A 48 -7.70 -4.19 11.19
N HIS A 49 -8.56 -4.28 10.18
CA HIS A 49 -9.84 -4.98 10.31
C HIS A 49 -9.65 -6.47 10.66
N SER A 50 -8.69 -7.14 10.03
CA SER A 50 -8.36 -8.54 10.33
C SER A 50 -7.83 -8.70 11.77
N SER A 51 -7.07 -7.72 12.25
CA SER A 51 -6.56 -7.67 13.62
C SER A 51 -7.69 -7.53 14.64
N PHE A 52 -8.70 -6.70 14.36
CA PHE A 52 -9.91 -6.62 15.19
C PHE A 52 -10.71 -7.92 15.22
N GLN A 53 -10.83 -8.60 14.07
CA GLN A 53 -11.48 -9.91 13.99
C GLN A 53 -10.74 -10.95 14.85
N LEU A 54 -9.41 -10.96 14.77
CA LEU A 54 -8.55 -11.82 15.59
C LEU A 54 -8.73 -11.51 17.08
N ALA A 55 -8.58 -10.24 17.48
CA ALA A 55 -8.73 -9.81 18.87
C ALA A 55 -10.11 -10.15 19.44
N ARG A 56 -11.18 -9.97 18.65
CA ARG A 56 -12.54 -10.37 19.05
C ARG A 56 -12.65 -11.87 19.27
N SER A 57 -12.05 -12.66 18.38
CA SER A 57 -12.07 -14.12 18.50
C SER A 57 -11.26 -14.60 19.71
N GLU A 58 -10.14 -13.94 20.02
CA GLU A 58 -9.31 -14.25 21.19
C GLU A 58 -9.96 -13.80 22.49
N ALA A 59 -10.61 -12.63 22.52
CA ALA A 59 -11.39 -12.18 23.67
C ALA A 59 -12.50 -13.18 24.01
N ALA A 60 -13.19 -13.70 22.99
CA ALA A 60 -14.22 -14.72 23.16
C ALA A 60 -13.64 -16.07 23.66
N ARG A 61 -12.44 -16.47 23.20
CA ARG A 61 -11.77 -17.71 23.60
C ARG A 61 -11.21 -17.63 25.03
N SER A 62 -10.49 -16.55 25.33
CA SER A 62 -9.78 -16.35 26.59
C SER A 62 -10.70 -15.84 27.71
N LYS A 63 -11.89 -15.32 27.38
CA LYS A 63 -12.79 -14.63 28.32
C LYS A 63 -12.10 -13.49 29.07
N SER A 64 -11.12 -12.87 28.42
CA SER A 64 -10.33 -11.76 28.94
C SER A 64 -10.49 -10.55 28.02
N ASN A 65 -10.16 -9.37 28.54
CA ASN A 65 -10.19 -8.15 27.74
C ASN A 65 -8.96 -8.16 26.81
N ILE A 66 -9.18 -8.03 25.50
CA ILE A 66 -8.10 -7.89 24.51
C ILE A 66 -8.10 -6.44 24.05
N THR A 67 -6.98 -5.77 24.26
CA THR A 67 -6.80 -4.37 23.87
C THR A 67 -5.91 -4.30 22.64
N ILE A 68 -6.33 -3.48 21.68
CA ILE A 68 -5.51 -3.11 20.51
C ILE A 68 -5.13 -1.64 20.70
N CYS A 69 -3.84 -1.33 20.56
CA CYS A 69 -3.38 0.04 20.56
C CYS A 69 -2.30 0.27 19.49
N ALA A 70 -2.26 1.50 18.97
CA ALA A 70 -1.18 1.94 18.10
C ALA A 70 0.15 1.92 18.87
N SER A 71 1.22 1.51 18.20
CA SER A 71 2.56 1.45 18.78
C SER A 71 3.62 1.80 17.74
N ALA A 72 4.27 2.95 17.94
CA ALA A 72 5.42 3.36 17.14
C ALA A 72 6.64 2.43 17.32
N ASN A 73 6.64 1.61 18.38
CA ASN A 73 7.70 0.67 18.71
C ASN A 73 7.14 -0.76 18.86
N SER A 74 6.21 -1.14 17.98
CA SER A 74 5.49 -2.42 18.00
C SER A 74 6.39 -3.67 17.94
N MET A 75 7.61 -3.55 17.41
CA MET A 75 8.58 -4.66 17.30
C MET A 75 9.59 -4.73 18.45
N ASP A 76 9.59 -3.74 19.35
CA ASP A 76 10.54 -3.71 20.46
C ASP A 76 10.03 -4.52 21.66
N ALA A 77 10.95 -5.03 22.47
CA ALA A 77 10.61 -5.75 23.70
C ALA A 77 9.85 -4.89 24.73
N GLY A 78 9.93 -3.56 24.61
CA GLY A 78 9.20 -2.57 25.40
C GLY A 78 8.07 -1.89 24.63
N ALA A 79 7.43 -2.61 23.70
CA ALA A 79 6.29 -2.09 22.94
C ALA A 79 5.25 -1.49 23.89
N ASN A 80 4.89 -0.23 23.65
CA ASN A 80 3.91 0.49 24.43
C ASN A 80 2.83 1.08 23.53
N CYS A 81 1.70 1.42 24.12
CA CYS A 81 0.67 2.17 23.43
C CYS A 81 1.16 3.61 23.23
N GLY A 82 1.40 4.00 21.98
CA GLY A 82 1.91 5.31 21.61
C GLY A 82 2.09 5.45 20.10
N GLY A 83 1.98 6.67 19.57
CA GLY A 83 2.08 6.92 18.13
C GLY A 83 0.74 6.81 17.39
N THR A 84 0.80 6.50 16.10
CA THR A 84 -0.36 6.44 15.20
C THR A 84 -0.56 5.04 14.63
N PHE A 85 -1.78 4.72 14.16
CA PHE A 85 -2.06 3.41 13.54
C PHE A 85 -1.33 3.21 12.21
N ASP A 86 -0.78 4.27 11.62
CA ASP A 86 0.11 4.20 10.46
C ASP A 86 1.48 3.61 10.81
N ASP A 87 1.94 3.76 12.07
CA ASP A 87 3.21 3.21 12.55
C ASP A 87 3.11 1.72 12.93
N GLY A 88 1.89 1.20 13.01
CA GLY A 88 1.58 -0.16 13.43
C GLY A 88 0.83 -0.23 14.77
N TRP A 89 0.50 -1.45 15.17
CA TRP A 89 -0.27 -1.72 16.39
C TRP A 89 0.17 -3.01 17.06
N ILE A 90 -0.13 -3.11 18.35
CA ILE A 90 0.06 -4.32 19.14
C ILE A 90 -1.30 -4.81 19.65
N ILE A 91 -1.41 -6.13 19.83
CA ILE A 91 -2.59 -6.81 20.35
C ILE A 91 -2.13 -7.60 21.57
N PHE A 92 -2.73 -7.33 22.72
CA PHE A 92 -2.37 -8.01 23.96
C PHE A 92 -3.59 -8.20 24.87
N ILE A 93 -3.46 -9.12 25.81
CA ILE A 93 -4.45 -9.35 26.86
C ILE A 93 -4.26 -8.27 27.92
N ASP A 94 -5.29 -7.46 28.14
CA ASP A 94 -5.30 -6.46 29.19
C ASP A 94 -5.67 -7.11 30.53
N LEU A 95 -4.70 -7.10 31.44
CA LEU A 95 -4.83 -7.62 32.80
C LEU A 95 -5.07 -6.50 33.83
N ASN A 96 -5.01 -5.23 33.41
CA ASN A 96 -4.99 -4.08 34.31
C ASN A 96 -6.38 -3.48 34.59
N GLY A 97 -7.40 -3.81 33.77
CA GLY A 97 -8.80 -3.47 34.03
C GLY A 97 -9.16 -2.04 33.66
#